data_AF-G3MT44-F1
#
_entry.id   AF-G3MT44-F1
#
_cell.length_a   1.000
_cell.length_b   1.000
_cell.length_c   1.000
_cell.angle_alpha   90.00
_cell.angle_beta   90.00
_cell.angle_gamma   90.00
#
_symmetry.space_group_name_H-M   'P 1'
#
loop_
_entity.id
_entity.type
_entity.pdbx_description
1 polymer ?
#
loop_
_entity_poly.entity_id
_entity_poly.type
_entity_poly.pdbx_seq_one_letter_code
_entity_poly.pdbx_strand_id
1 'polypeptide(L)'
;MLQSCLFELARSSRAFCELSGRTVILSGDVFVALIEMGINVESLWSFAKRPNRITLPTPGLQTRSPTPKILQAGDKKPLPPHIPEHMAPFPDPHAYIRTPTHKQPVTEYEAIREKLASQKRDVERALTRFVAKTGPTQSLFADQSAPFPLIACKPMSQPYLAALLPKDQVFEQQEEEQSKSSPERPPELVDNPYLRSVKMPRKRKR
;
A
#
# COMPACT_ATOMS: atom_id res chain seq x y z
N MET A 1 -13.41 30.46 -19.49
CA MET A 1 -14.37 31.10 -20.43
C MET A 1 -14.40 30.41 -21.80
N LEU A 2 -13.27 30.07 -22.43
CA LEU A 2 -13.29 29.36 -23.73
C LEU A 2 -13.93 27.95 -23.62
N GLN A 3 -13.57 27.17 -22.61
CA GLN A 3 -14.13 25.84 -22.38
C GLN A 3 -15.65 25.86 -22.17
N SER A 4 -16.18 26.83 -21.42
CA SER A 4 -17.61 26.96 -21.19
C SER A 4 -18.36 27.32 -22.48
N CYS A 5 -17.79 28.21 -23.30
CA CYS A 5 -18.34 28.55 -24.62
C CYS A 5 -18.38 27.31 -25.55
N LEU A 6 -17.29 26.52 -25.61
CA LEU A 6 -17.27 25.27 -26.39
C LEU A 6 -18.32 24.25 -25.90
N PHE A 7 -18.50 24.16 -24.58
CA PHE A 7 -19.49 23.25 -23.99
C PHE A 7 -20.92 23.68 -24.29
N GLU A 8 -21.19 24.99 -24.20
CA GLU A 8 -22.48 25.59 -24.51
C GLU A 8 -22.85 25.45 -25.99
N LEU A 9 -21.88 25.66 -26.89
CA LEU A 9 -22.02 25.41 -28.33
C LEU A 9 -22.35 23.95 -28.62
N ALA A 10 -21.65 23.01 -27.99
CA ALA A 10 -21.91 21.59 -28.18
C ALA A 10 -23.29 21.19 -27.65
N ARG A 11 -23.71 21.76 -26.52
CA ARG A 11 -25.03 21.51 -25.92
C ARG A 11 -26.16 22.02 -26.80
N SER A 12 -26.08 23.25 -27.30
CA SER A 12 -27.08 23.84 -28.20
C SER A 12 -27.14 23.11 -29.53
N SER A 13 -25.99 22.80 -30.14
CA SER A 13 -25.93 22.02 -31.40
C SER A 13 -26.57 20.64 -31.24
N ARG A 14 -26.38 19.99 -30.08
CA ARG A 14 -27.03 18.72 -29.75
C ARG A 14 -28.55 18.87 -29.60
N ALA A 15 -29.02 19.92 -28.94
CA ALA A 15 -30.45 20.18 -28.78
C ALA A 15 -31.15 20.35 -30.15
N PHE A 16 -30.54 21.12 -31.07
CA PHE A 16 -31.07 21.27 -32.44
C PHE A 16 -31.07 19.96 -33.24
N CYS A 17 -30.02 19.16 -33.09
CA CYS A 17 -29.96 17.83 -33.70
C CYS A 17 -31.09 16.92 -33.19
N GLU A 18 -31.31 16.89 -31.87
CA GLU A 18 -32.35 16.10 -31.21
C GLU A 18 -33.77 16.56 -31.59
N LEU A 19 -34.01 17.86 -31.79
CA LEU A 19 -35.29 18.39 -32.29
C LEU A 19 -35.65 17.83 -33.69
N SER A 20 -34.65 17.53 -34.50
CA SER A 20 -34.84 16.92 -35.83
C SER A 20 -34.89 15.38 -35.80
N GLY A 21 -34.85 14.76 -34.62
CA GLY A 21 -34.86 13.30 -34.43
C GLY A 21 -33.55 12.61 -34.83
N ARG A 22 -32.47 13.36 -35.05
CA ARG A 22 -31.16 12.83 -35.43
C ARG A 22 -30.26 12.67 -34.20
N THR A 23 -29.28 11.79 -34.31
CA THR A 23 -28.20 11.60 -33.31
C THR A 23 -26.86 12.14 -33.79
N VAL A 24 -26.71 12.41 -35.10
CA VAL A 24 -25.49 12.94 -35.72
C VAL A 24 -25.66 14.43 -35.99
N ILE A 25 -24.83 15.21 -35.33
CA ILE A 25 -24.76 16.67 -35.48
C ILE A 25 -24.19 16.99 -36.87
N LEU A 26 -24.93 17.79 -37.65
CA LEU A 26 -24.50 18.30 -38.94
C LEU A 26 -23.97 19.73 -38.79
N SER A 27 -23.27 20.22 -39.81
CA SER A 27 -22.79 21.61 -39.84
C SER A 27 -23.93 22.62 -39.66
N GLY A 28 -25.11 22.35 -40.22
CA GLY A 28 -26.30 23.20 -40.07
C GLY A 28 -26.74 23.40 -38.61
N ASP A 29 -26.69 22.34 -37.80
CA ASP A 29 -27.05 22.40 -36.37
C ASP A 29 -26.07 23.32 -35.60
N VAL A 30 -24.78 23.26 -35.96
CA VAL A 30 -23.73 24.13 -35.40
C VAL A 30 -23.89 25.57 -35.88
N PHE A 31 -24.28 25.79 -37.14
CA PHE A 31 -24.54 27.12 -37.67
C PHE A 31 -25.69 27.81 -36.93
N VAL A 32 -26.81 27.11 -36.71
CA VAL A 32 -27.95 27.66 -35.96
C VAL A 32 -27.56 27.92 -34.50
N ALA A 33 -26.80 27.01 -33.88
CA ALA A 33 -26.27 27.20 -32.52
C ALA A 33 -25.37 28.44 -32.40
N LEU A 34 -24.48 28.70 -33.37
CA LEU A 34 -23.62 29.90 -33.38
C LEU A 34 -24.44 31.19 -33.49
N ILE A 35 -25.50 31.18 -34.32
CA ILE A 35 -26.40 32.33 -34.49
C ILE A 35 -27.18 32.58 -33.19
N GLU A 36 -27.70 31.53 -32.55
CA GLU A 36 -28.42 31.64 -31.27
C GLU A 36 -27.52 32.17 -30.13
N MET A 37 -26.25 31.78 -30.11
CA MET A 37 -25.24 32.31 -29.17
C MET A 37 -24.80 33.76 -29.50
N GLY A 38 -25.34 34.38 -30.56
CA GLY A 38 -25.04 35.75 -30.95
C GLY A 38 -23.70 35.94 -31.68
N ILE A 39 -23.12 34.86 -32.23
CA ILE A 39 -21.86 34.91 -32.96
C ILE A 39 -22.13 35.21 -34.44
N ASN A 40 -21.50 36.27 -34.97
CA ASN A 40 -21.63 36.64 -36.38
C ASN A 40 -20.88 35.64 -37.30
N VAL A 41 -21.62 34.72 -37.89
CA VAL A 41 -21.11 33.68 -38.80
C VAL A 41 -20.58 34.22 -40.13
N GLU A 42 -21.08 35.37 -40.62
CA GLU A 42 -20.61 35.98 -41.88
C GLU A 42 -19.16 36.46 -41.77
N SER A 43 -18.78 36.93 -40.59
CA SER A 43 -17.41 37.37 -40.29
C SER A 43 -16.39 36.22 -40.17
N LEU A 44 -16.85 34.97 -40.13
CA LEU A 44 -15.95 33.82 -39.96
C LEU A 44 -15.01 33.65 -41.15
N TRP A 45 -15.46 34.01 -42.35
CA TRP A 45 -14.66 33.90 -43.57
C TRP A 45 -13.51 34.90 -43.62
N SER A 46 -13.76 36.16 -43.23
CA SER A 46 -12.70 37.18 -43.13
C SER A 46 -11.73 36.84 -41.99
N PHE A 47 -12.25 36.30 -40.89
CA PHE A 47 -11.44 35.79 -39.78
C PHE A 47 -10.54 34.62 -40.20
N ALA A 48 -11.00 33.72 -41.08
CA ALA A 48 -10.21 32.59 -41.56
C ALA A 48 -9.03 33.02 -42.46
N LYS A 49 -9.16 34.13 -43.20
CA LYS A 49 -8.15 34.65 -44.14
C LYS A 49 -7.09 35.58 -43.53
N ARG A 50 -7.19 35.90 -42.24
CA ARG A 50 -6.27 36.84 -41.58
C ARG A 50 -4.81 36.34 -41.58
N PRO A 51 -3.81 37.24 -41.72
CA PRO A 51 -2.40 36.85 -41.82
C PRO A 51 -1.83 36.26 -40.51
N ASN A 52 -2.30 36.70 -39.35
CA ASN A 52 -1.81 36.25 -38.03
C ASN A 52 -2.61 35.04 -37.51
N ARG A 53 -2.57 33.92 -38.24
CA ARG A 53 -3.29 32.70 -37.84
C ARG A 53 -2.48 31.89 -36.81
N ILE A 54 -3.07 31.68 -35.63
CA ILE A 54 -2.57 30.68 -34.68
C ILE A 54 -3.07 29.31 -35.15
N THR A 55 -2.16 28.41 -35.50
CA THR A 55 -2.46 27.01 -35.84
C THR A 55 -2.25 26.14 -34.61
N LEU A 56 -3.30 25.45 -34.17
CA LEU A 56 -3.16 24.43 -33.13
C LEU A 56 -2.50 23.19 -33.75
N PRO A 57 -1.47 22.61 -33.11
CA PRO A 57 -0.88 21.36 -33.57
C PRO A 57 -1.90 20.23 -33.45
N THR A 58 -1.83 19.27 -34.37
CA THR A 58 -2.64 18.04 -34.29
C THR A 58 -2.41 17.36 -32.93
N PRO A 59 -3.47 17.05 -32.15
CA PRO A 59 -3.29 16.39 -30.87
C PRO A 59 -2.60 15.03 -31.09
N GLY A 60 -1.51 14.79 -30.35
CA GLY A 60 -0.75 13.55 -30.46
C GLY A 60 -1.62 12.35 -30.09
N LEU A 61 -1.47 11.23 -30.81
CA LEU A 61 -2.11 9.98 -30.42
C LEU A 61 -1.58 9.57 -29.05
N GLN A 62 -2.49 9.45 -28.08
CA GLN A 62 -2.17 8.93 -26.76
C GLN A 62 -1.66 7.49 -26.92
N THR A 63 -0.44 7.23 -26.46
CA THR A 63 0.11 5.88 -26.49
C THR A 63 -0.75 4.98 -25.62
N ARG A 64 -1.35 3.95 -26.22
CA ARG A 64 -2.08 2.94 -25.47
C ARG A 64 -1.09 2.26 -24.52
N SER A 65 -1.35 2.35 -23.22
CA SER A 65 -0.56 1.62 -22.23
C SER A 65 -0.58 0.13 -22.58
N PRO A 66 0.57 -0.55 -22.69
CA PRO A 66 0.59 -1.98 -22.98
C PRO A 66 -0.18 -2.70 -21.86
N THR A 67 -1.13 -3.55 -22.25
CA THR A 67 -1.86 -4.40 -21.31
C THR A 67 -0.85 -5.31 -20.61
N PRO A 68 -0.81 -5.35 -19.26
CA PRO A 68 0.15 -6.18 -18.56
C PRO A 68 -0.04 -7.65 -18.95
N LYS A 69 1.08 -8.33 -19.22
CA LYS A 69 1.11 -9.78 -19.46
C LYS A 69 0.71 -10.47 -18.15
N ILE A 70 -0.54 -10.89 -18.06
CA ILE A 70 -1.01 -11.73 -16.95
C ILE A 70 -0.28 -13.07 -17.02
N LEU A 71 0.20 -13.53 -15.87
CA LEU A 71 0.69 -14.89 -15.71
C LEU A 71 -0.45 -15.84 -16.09
N GLN A 72 -0.26 -16.62 -17.15
CA GLN A 72 -1.17 -17.70 -17.50
C GLN A 72 -0.74 -18.92 -16.70
N ALA A 73 -1.63 -19.46 -15.86
CA ALA A 73 -1.31 -20.59 -15.03
C ALA A 73 -2.42 -21.64 -15.05
N GLY A 74 -2.03 -22.86 -15.41
CA GLY A 74 -2.94 -23.99 -15.61
C GLY A 74 -3.48 -24.09 -17.03
N ASP A 75 -4.13 -25.22 -17.33
CA ASP A 75 -4.76 -25.47 -18.62
C ASP A 75 -6.11 -24.75 -18.69
N LYS A 76 -6.32 -23.99 -19.77
CA LYS A 76 -7.60 -23.33 -20.05
C LYS A 76 -8.66 -24.40 -20.34
N LYS A 77 -9.70 -24.45 -19.51
CA LYS A 77 -10.83 -25.35 -19.75
C LYS A 77 -11.60 -24.89 -21.00
N PRO A 78 -11.86 -25.76 -21.98
CA PRO A 78 -12.70 -25.40 -23.12
C PRO A 78 -14.12 -25.07 -22.64
N LEU A 79 -14.84 -24.26 -23.42
CA LEU A 79 -16.23 -23.97 -23.13
C LEU A 79 -17.06 -25.27 -23.27
N PRO A 80 -18.02 -25.53 -22.36
CA PRO A 80 -19.00 -26.58 -22.50
C PRO A 80 -19.76 -26.51 -23.84
N PRO A 81 -20.27 -27.64 -24.35
CA PRO A 81 -20.92 -27.71 -25.66
C PRO A 81 -22.21 -26.88 -25.77
N HIS A 82 -22.81 -26.47 -24.65
CA HIS A 82 -24.00 -25.62 -24.63
C HIS A 82 -23.69 -24.12 -24.69
N ILE A 83 -22.41 -23.73 -24.68
CA ILE A 83 -21.97 -22.33 -24.78
C ILE A 83 -21.36 -22.11 -26.18
N PRO A 84 -21.83 -21.12 -26.96
CA PRO A 84 -21.28 -20.84 -28.29
C PRO A 84 -19.80 -20.44 -28.28
N GLU A 85 -19.06 -20.87 -29.29
CA GLU A 85 -17.61 -20.60 -29.42
C GLU A 85 -17.25 -19.13 -29.63
N HIS A 86 -18.19 -18.30 -30.09
CA HIS A 86 -17.96 -16.86 -30.27
C HIS A 86 -17.97 -16.05 -28.97
N MET A 87 -18.32 -16.67 -27.84
CA MET A 87 -18.28 -16.01 -26.54
C MET A 87 -16.85 -15.94 -25.99
N ALA A 88 -16.62 -15.02 -25.06
CA ALA A 88 -15.34 -14.89 -24.40
C ALA A 88 -14.97 -16.20 -23.66
N PRO A 89 -13.70 -16.61 -23.68
CA PRO A 89 -13.26 -17.80 -22.95
C PRO A 89 -13.40 -17.60 -21.44
N PHE A 90 -13.48 -18.71 -20.70
CA PHE A 90 -13.45 -18.63 -19.25
C PHE A 90 -12.15 -17.97 -18.76
N PRO A 91 -12.23 -17.15 -17.71
CA PRO A 91 -11.08 -16.71 -16.94
C PRO A 91 -10.11 -17.85 -16.59
N ASP A 92 -8.85 -17.49 -16.36
CA ASP A 92 -7.79 -18.43 -15.94
C ASP A 92 -8.20 -19.16 -14.65
N PRO A 93 -7.81 -20.44 -14.42
CA PRO A 93 -8.16 -21.16 -13.19
C PRO A 93 -7.85 -20.40 -11.88
N HIS A 94 -6.78 -19.60 -11.86
CA HIS A 94 -6.43 -18.73 -10.73
C HIS A 94 -7.40 -17.56 -10.49
N ALA A 95 -8.30 -17.25 -11.43
CA ALA A 95 -9.40 -16.33 -11.20
C ALA A 95 -10.48 -16.95 -10.27
N TYR A 96 -10.62 -18.27 -10.31
CA TYR A 96 -11.58 -19.02 -9.49
C TYR A 96 -10.97 -19.51 -8.18
N ILE A 97 -9.66 -19.75 -8.17
CA ILE A 97 -8.93 -20.17 -6.99
C ILE A 97 -8.37 -18.92 -6.32
N ARG A 98 -8.93 -18.55 -5.16
CA ARG A 98 -8.24 -17.63 -4.24
C ARG A 98 -6.95 -18.32 -3.79
N THR A 99 -5.87 -18.13 -4.54
CA THR A 99 -4.54 -18.50 -4.10
C THR A 99 -4.10 -17.39 -3.17
N PRO A 100 -4.03 -17.60 -1.84
CA PRO A 100 -3.49 -16.59 -0.95
C PRO A 100 -2.04 -16.33 -1.37
N THR A 101 -1.81 -15.23 -2.09
CA THR A 101 -0.49 -14.76 -2.51
C THR A 101 0.34 -14.25 -1.33
N HIS A 102 -0.29 -14.09 -0.16
CA HIS A 102 0.40 -13.75 1.07
C HIS A 102 1.04 -15.02 1.65
N LYS A 103 2.38 -15.08 1.70
CA LYS A 103 3.12 -16.10 2.45
C LYS A 103 2.51 -16.20 3.85
N GLN A 104 1.95 -17.35 4.19
CA GLN A 104 1.37 -17.54 5.52
C GLN A 104 2.50 -17.33 6.53
N PRO A 105 2.35 -16.41 7.50
CA PRO A 105 3.36 -16.22 8.52
C PRO A 105 3.55 -17.55 9.26
N VAL A 106 4.78 -17.86 9.64
CA VAL A 106 5.08 -19.03 10.46
C VAL A 106 4.29 -18.89 11.76
N THR A 107 3.37 -19.82 12.01
CA THR A 107 2.48 -19.85 13.19
C THR A 107 2.92 -20.90 14.22
N GLU A 108 3.95 -21.67 13.89
CA GLU A 108 4.53 -22.68 14.77
C GLU A 108 5.12 -22.03 16.02
N TYR A 109 4.66 -22.48 17.18
CA TYR A 109 5.03 -21.92 18.48
C TYR A 109 6.55 -21.97 18.73
N GLU A 110 7.18 -23.10 18.40
CA GLU A 110 8.62 -23.33 18.58
C GLU A 110 9.44 -22.36 17.72
N ALA A 111 9.12 -22.26 16.43
CA ALA A 111 9.82 -21.37 15.50
C ALA A 111 9.71 -19.88 15.89
N ILE A 112 8.55 -19.45 16.40
CA ILE A 112 8.40 -18.06 16.85
C ILE A 112 9.26 -17.80 18.09
N ARG A 113 9.30 -18.73 19.03
CA ARG A 113 10.12 -18.58 20.26
C ARG A 113 11.60 -18.64 19.98
N GLU A 114 12.04 -19.54 19.11
CA GLU A 114 13.43 -19.61 18.66
C GLU A 114 13.86 -18.30 17.99
N LYS A 115 13.00 -17.73 17.14
CA LYS A 115 13.25 -16.44 16.49
C LYS A 115 13.34 -15.29 17.50
N LEU A 116 12.43 -15.23 18.46
CA LEU A 116 12.44 -14.19 19.51
C LEU A 116 13.68 -14.32 20.41
N ALA A 117 14.03 -15.54 20.80
CA ALA A 117 15.23 -15.81 21.60
C ALA A 117 16.50 -15.41 20.84
N SER A 118 16.58 -15.75 19.55
CA SER A 118 17.70 -15.36 18.68
C SER A 118 17.80 -13.84 18.56
N GLN A 119 16.67 -13.16 18.30
CA GLN A 119 16.63 -11.70 18.24
C GLN A 119 17.06 -11.05 19.56
N LYS A 120 16.59 -11.55 20.71
CA LYS A 120 16.99 -11.05 22.03
C LYS A 120 18.51 -11.18 22.22
N ARG A 121 19.06 -12.35 21.90
CA ARG A 121 20.50 -12.63 21.99
C ARG A 121 21.33 -11.73 21.07
N ASP A 122 20.85 -11.48 19.86
CA ASP A 122 21.52 -10.61 18.90
C ASP A 122 21.48 -9.15 19.33
N VAL A 123 20.35 -8.68 19.85
CA VAL A 123 20.21 -7.33 20.42
C VAL A 123 21.14 -7.14 21.62
N GLU A 124 21.18 -8.10 22.54
CA GLU A 124 22.09 -8.07 23.69
C GLU A 124 23.55 -8.00 23.22
N ARG A 125 23.97 -8.89 22.31
CA ARG A 125 25.34 -8.88 21.76
C ARG A 125 25.67 -7.58 21.04
N ALA A 126 24.74 -7.04 20.26
CA ALA A 126 24.95 -5.77 19.56
C ALA A 126 25.11 -4.61 20.54
N LEU A 127 24.26 -4.55 21.58
CA LEU A 127 24.34 -3.53 22.62
C LEU A 127 25.65 -3.66 23.43
N THR A 128 26.03 -4.86 23.84
CA THR A 128 27.30 -5.09 24.55
C THR A 128 28.48 -4.63 23.70
N ARG A 129 28.52 -4.98 22.40
CA ARG A 129 29.57 -4.52 21.47
C ARG A 129 29.59 -3.01 21.31
N PHE A 130 28.41 -2.38 21.22
CA PHE A 130 28.29 -0.93 21.11
C PHE A 130 28.85 -0.23 22.35
N VAL A 131 28.44 -0.65 23.56
CA VAL A 131 28.93 -0.07 24.82
C VAL A 131 30.42 -0.33 25.00
N ALA A 132 30.90 -1.53 24.67
CA ALA A 132 32.32 -1.84 24.72
C ALA A 132 33.15 -1.01 23.71
N LYS A 133 32.60 -0.63 22.56
CA LYS A 133 33.32 0.20 21.58
C LYS A 133 33.32 1.68 21.92
N THR A 134 32.30 2.16 22.65
CA THR A 134 32.10 3.59 22.94
C THR A 134 32.57 4.00 24.33
N GLY A 135 32.60 3.07 25.28
CA GLY A 135 32.97 3.31 26.66
C GLY A 135 34.37 2.79 27.04
N PRO A 136 34.80 3.04 28.28
CA PRO A 136 36.02 2.46 28.81
C PRO A 136 35.90 0.93 28.90
N THR A 137 36.93 0.22 28.45
CA THR A 137 36.98 -1.25 28.47
C THR A 137 38.16 -1.77 29.27
N GLN A 138 38.00 -2.98 29.78
CA GLN A 138 39.06 -3.77 30.37
C GLN A 138 39.20 -5.06 29.56
N SER A 139 40.43 -5.41 29.18
CA SER A 139 40.71 -6.67 28.49
C SER A 139 41.02 -7.76 29.50
N LEU A 140 40.58 -8.99 29.23
CA LEU A 140 40.97 -10.18 30.00
C LEU A 140 42.40 -10.62 29.70
N PHE A 141 42.93 -10.29 28.52
CA PHE A 141 44.25 -10.68 28.06
C PHE A 141 45.14 -9.46 27.89
N ALA A 142 46.42 -9.60 28.24
CA ALA A 142 47.42 -8.55 28.13
C ALA A 142 47.77 -8.18 26.68
N ASP A 143 47.52 -9.10 25.73
CA ASP A 143 47.77 -8.86 24.31
C ASP A 143 46.68 -7.97 23.69
N GLN A 144 47.12 -6.96 22.93
CA GLN A 144 46.32 -5.87 22.37
C GLN A 144 45.35 -6.27 21.24
N SER A 145 45.27 -7.56 20.92
CA SER A 145 44.20 -8.09 20.08
C SER A 145 43.09 -8.53 21.02
N ALA A 146 42.07 -7.67 21.22
CA ALA A 146 41.02 -7.87 22.21
C ALA A 146 39.74 -8.47 21.58
N PRO A 147 39.63 -9.80 21.39
CA PRO A 147 38.40 -10.44 20.95
C PRO A 147 37.27 -10.35 21.99
N PHE A 148 37.58 -10.01 23.25
CA PHE A 148 36.64 -9.95 24.38
C PHE A 148 36.80 -8.66 25.19
N PRO A 149 36.38 -7.49 24.67
CA PRO A 149 36.39 -6.24 25.43
C PRO A 149 35.27 -6.26 26.49
N LEU A 150 35.65 -6.28 27.77
CA LEU A 150 34.69 -6.15 28.87
C LEU A 150 34.43 -4.67 29.18
N ILE A 151 33.19 -4.34 29.52
CA ILE A 151 32.81 -2.99 29.93
C ILE A 151 33.44 -2.70 31.30
N ALA A 152 34.21 -1.62 31.42
CA ALA A 152 34.89 -1.28 32.67
C ALA A 152 33.89 -0.94 33.78
N CYS A 153 34.21 -1.33 35.01
CA CYS A 153 33.40 -1.00 36.18
C CYS A 153 33.34 0.51 36.40
N LYS A 154 32.12 1.06 36.46
CA LYS A 154 31.90 2.46 36.82
C LYS A 154 31.63 2.56 38.33
N PRO A 155 32.48 3.24 39.12
CA PRO A 155 32.18 3.46 40.54
C PRO A 155 30.94 4.35 40.66
N MET A 156 29.97 3.91 41.47
CA MET A 156 28.73 4.64 41.74
C MET A 156 28.68 5.01 43.22
N SER A 157 28.15 6.20 43.56
CA SER A 157 28.06 6.65 44.95
C SER A 157 27.03 5.87 45.78
N GLN A 158 25.98 5.32 45.14
CA GLN A 158 24.91 4.57 45.78
C GLN A 158 24.65 3.22 45.07
N PRO A 159 25.55 2.24 45.23
CA PRO A 159 25.44 0.95 44.52
C PRO A 159 24.22 0.13 44.98
N TYR A 160 23.86 0.22 46.25
CA TYR A 160 22.73 -0.52 46.84
C TYR A 160 21.39 -0.11 46.22
N LEU A 161 21.16 1.18 45.98
CA LEU A 161 19.94 1.64 45.30
C LEU A 161 19.91 1.17 43.85
N ALA A 162 21.04 1.26 43.14
CA ALA A 162 21.13 0.87 41.74
C ALA A 162 20.90 -0.64 41.51
N ALA A 163 21.29 -1.48 42.49
CA ALA A 163 21.11 -2.93 42.47
C ALA A 163 19.69 -3.36 42.88
N LEU A 164 19.04 -2.61 43.76
CA LEU A 164 17.66 -2.88 44.22
C LEU A 164 16.58 -2.32 43.27
N LEU A 165 16.96 -1.47 42.30
CA LEU A 165 16.04 -0.96 41.30
C LEU A 165 15.67 -2.06 40.27
N PRO A 166 14.37 -2.39 40.10
CA PRO A 166 13.95 -3.33 39.08
C PRO A 166 14.11 -2.70 37.69
N LYS A 167 15.18 -3.08 36.98
CA LYS A 167 15.48 -2.58 35.62
C LYS A 167 14.90 -3.46 34.50
N ASP A 168 14.66 -4.74 34.81
CA ASP A 168 14.17 -5.74 33.84
C ASP A 168 12.65 -5.95 33.91
N GLN A 169 11.94 -5.21 34.76
CA GLN A 169 10.48 -5.24 34.77
C GLN A 169 9.97 -4.49 33.55
N VAL A 170 9.74 -5.23 32.47
CA VAL A 170 8.81 -4.82 31.43
C VAL A 170 7.44 -4.82 32.09
N PHE A 171 6.98 -3.66 32.57
CA PHE A 171 5.56 -3.48 32.83
C PHE A 171 4.88 -3.66 31.48
N GLU A 172 4.37 -4.86 31.20
CA GLU A 172 3.29 -4.97 30.24
C GLU A 172 2.20 -4.08 30.82
N GLN A 173 2.03 -2.87 30.25
CA GLN A 173 0.74 -2.22 30.32
C GLN A 173 -0.23 -3.29 29.85
N GLN A 174 -0.96 -3.89 30.80
CA GLN A 174 -2.21 -4.54 30.47
C GLN A 174 -2.99 -3.42 29.79
N GLU A 175 -3.01 -3.43 28.45
CA GLU A 175 -4.08 -2.78 27.72
C GLU A 175 -5.34 -3.46 28.29
N GLU A 176 -5.96 -2.82 29.28
CA GLU A 176 -7.32 -3.10 29.74
C GLU A 176 -8.27 -2.77 28.58
N GLU A 177 -8.15 -3.48 27.47
CA GLU A 177 -9.23 -3.57 26.51
C GLU A 177 -10.29 -4.47 27.14
N GLN A 178 -11.23 -3.77 27.80
CA GLN A 178 -12.57 -4.23 28.15
C GLN A 178 -13.10 -5.23 27.11
N SER A 179 -12.94 -6.53 27.39
CA SER A 179 -13.84 -7.55 26.87
C SER A 179 -14.42 -8.29 28.07
N LYS A 180 -15.50 -7.70 28.60
CA LYS A 180 -16.46 -8.43 29.44
C LYS A 180 -16.97 -9.62 28.63
N SER A 181 -16.49 -10.82 28.93
CA SER A 181 -17.28 -12.05 29.10
C SER A 181 -16.39 -13.29 28.94
N SER A 182 -15.99 -13.91 30.04
CA SER A 182 -16.05 -15.38 30.27
C SER A 182 -15.50 -15.72 31.67
N PRO A 183 -16.02 -16.77 32.34
CA PRO A 183 -16.02 -16.90 33.79
C PRO A 183 -14.79 -17.63 34.36
N GLU A 184 -14.50 -17.31 35.62
CA GLU A 184 -13.76 -18.08 36.64
C GLU A 184 -12.36 -18.60 36.29
N ARG A 185 -11.33 -17.89 36.76
CA ARG A 185 -9.94 -18.41 36.85
C ARG A 185 -9.79 -19.24 38.15
N PRO A 186 -9.28 -20.48 38.10
CA PRO A 186 -8.83 -21.19 39.30
C PRO A 186 -7.56 -20.53 39.89
N PRO A 187 -7.26 -20.77 41.19
CA PRO A 187 -6.26 -20.02 41.93
C PRO A 187 -4.83 -20.38 41.48
N GLU A 188 -3.97 -19.37 41.45
CA GLU A 188 -2.50 -19.46 41.41
C GLU A 188 -1.90 -20.43 40.36
N LEU A 189 -2.24 -20.23 39.08
CA LEU A 189 -1.34 -20.65 38.02
C LEU A 189 -0.10 -19.75 38.08
N VAL A 190 1.04 -20.34 38.48
CA VAL A 190 2.37 -19.77 38.34
C VAL A 190 2.44 -19.04 37.00
N ASP A 191 2.57 -17.72 37.03
CA ASP A 191 2.58 -16.85 35.86
C ASP A 191 3.88 -17.07 35.08
N ASN A 192 3.92 -18.20 34.40
CA ASN A 192 5.08 -18.65 33.66
C ASN A 192 5.04 -17.94 32.30
N PRO A 193 5.96 -16.99 32.02
CA PRO A 193 6.02 -16.33 30.72
C PRO A 193 6.24 -17.33 29.59
N TYR A 194 6.73 -18.53 29.91
CA TYR A 194 6.94 -19.61 28.96
C TYR A 194 5.69 -20.45 28.64
N LEU A 195 4.56 -20.27 29.33
CA LEU A 195 3.29 -20.94 29.02
C LEU A 195 2.24 -19.99 28.41
N ARG A 196 2.54 -18.69 28.33
CA ARG A 196 1.66 -17.70 27.70
C ARG A 196 1.57 -17.95 26.19
N SER A 197 0.36 -17.79 25.65
CA SER A 197 0.12 -17.76 24.21
C SER A 197 0.96 -16.67 23.54
N VAL A 198 1.56 -16.98 22.40
CA VAL A 198 2.39 -16.03 21.64
C VAL A 198 1.55 -14.84 21.18
N LYS A 199 1.97 -13.62 21.54
CA LYS A 199 1.34 -12.38 21.03
C LYS A 199 1.65 -12.23 19.56
N MET A 200 0.62 -12.39 18.72
CA MET A 200 0.75 -12.20 17.27
C MET A 200 0.97 -10.72 16.95
N PRO A 201 1.87 -10.38 16.01
CA PRO A 201 2.08 -8.99 15.61
C PRO A 201 0.77 -8.38 15.10
N ARG A 202 0.44 -7.16 15.58
CA ARG A 202 -0.77 -6.43 15.18
C ARG A 202 -0.82 -6.32 13.65
N LYS A 203 -1.87 -6.85 13.03
CA LYS A 203 -2.13 -6.66 11.60
C LYS A 203 -2.29 -5.16 11.34
N ARG A 204 -1.35 -4.54 10.62
CA ARG A 204 -1.53 -3.19 10.10
C ARG A 204 -2.73 -3.24 9.14
N LYS A 205 -3.83 -2.57 9.50
CA LYS A 205 -4.92 -2.29 8.55
C LYS A 205 -4.32 -1.41 7.44
N ARG A 206 -4.39 -1.90 6.21
CA ARG A 206 -4.11 -1.14 4.99
C ARG A 206 -5.33 -0.30 4.65
#